data_AF-A0A094FEU6-F1
#
_entry.id   AF-A0A094FEU6-F1
#
_cell.length_a   1.000
_cell.length_b   1.000
_cell.length_c   1.000
_cell.angle_alpha   90.00
_cell.angle_beta   90.00
_cell.angle_gamma   90.00
#
_symmetry.space_group_name_H-M   'P 1'
#
loop_
_entity.id
_entity.type
_entity.pdbx_description
1 polymer ?
#
loop_
_entity_poly.entity_id
_entity_poly.type
_entity_poly.pdbx_seq_one_letter_code
_entity_poly.pdbx_strand_id
1 'polypeptide(L)'
;MLGGAAQGSFKVLDGGMAEFERHYELLYDFIREHRLDGLDLDVEEKMSLTGVIRLIDRLRSDFGRRFIITLAPVATALATRDPRANLSGFDYADLDAERGSEIAWYNAQFYCGWGDVRSPAGYLRLVMGDGNGGWDARKVVMGVVTNQGNGAGFVEMDVLAETLMGVTEWLGSGWGGVMGWEYFNAGPGGSESPWEWAEMVGGLLGSTREKGVGGVDGSTEVVQKEKNTDGMVDGDGEAVEKPAGFEYFTDSSDA
;
A
#
# COMPACT_ATOMS: atom_id res chain seq x y z
N MET A 1 -4.58 6.38 -1.57
CA MET A 1 -5.21 5.52 -0.55
C MET A 1 -6.36 6.30 0.07
N LEU A 2 -7.50 5.66 0.30
CA LEU A 2 -8.65 6.21 1.04
C LEU A 2 -8.79 5.45 2.36
N GLY A 3 -9.04 6.18 3.44
CA GLY A 3 -9.27 5.62 4.77
C GLY A 3 -7.98 5.38 5.55
N GLY A 4 -7.68 4.11 5.80
CA GLY A 4 -6.64 3.68 6.73
C GLY A 4 -7.07 3.82 8.19
N ALA A 5 -6.09 3.82 9.07
CA ALA A 5 -6.31 3.73 10.51
C ALA A 5 -7.13 4.90 11.12
N ALA A 6 -7.16 6.06 10.45
CA ALA A 6 -8.05 7.16 10.81
C ALA A 6 -9.48 6.87 10.33
N GLN A 7 -10.27 6.23 11.21
CA GLN A 7 -11.63 5.79 10.90
C GLN A 7 -12.60 6.93 10.58
N GLY A 8 -13.61 6.62 9.76
CA GLY A 8 -14.76 7.47 9.46
C GLY A 8 -15.10 7.52 7.97
N SER A 9 -14.13 7.25 7.10
CA SER A 9 -14.30 7.32 5.64
C SER A 9 -15.30 6.28 5.14
N PHE A 10 -15.16 5.02 5.57
CA PHE A 10 -16.03 3.95 5.11
C PHE A 10 -17.37 3.93 5.82
N LYS A 11 -17.43 4.43 7.06
CA LYS A 11 -18.71 4.60 7.77
C LYS A 11 -19.68 5.50 7.02
N VAL A 12 -19.22 6.65 6.50
CA VAL A 12 -20.08 7.56 5.73
C VAL A 12 -20.41 7.04 4.33
N LEU A 13 -19.55 6.18 3.76
CA LEU A 13 -19.79 5.51 2.48
C LEU A 13 -20.66 4.24 2.61
N ASP A 14 -20.83 3.71 3.83
CA ASP A 14 -21.71 2.56 4.10
C ASP A 14 -23.15 2.97 4.43
N GLY A 15 -23.40 4.26 4.65
CA GLY A 15 -24.71 4.83 4.99
C GLY A 15 -25.78 4.68 3.89
N GLY A 16 -26.94 5.32 4.14
CA GLY A 16 -28.04 5.35 3.18
C GLY A 16 -27.67 6.09 1.88
N MET A 17 -28.39 5.88 0.78
CA MET A 17 -28.00 6.39 -0.54
C MET A 17 -27.76 7.90 -0.58
N ALA A 18 -28.60 8.70 0.06
CA ALA A 18 -28.39 10.14 0.11
C ALA A 18 -27.10 10.54 0.85
N GLU A 19 -26.69 9.78 1.86
CA GLU A 19 -25.43 10.00 2.58
C GLU A 19 -24.22 9.54 1.77
N PHE A 20 -24.34 8.36 1.15
CA PHE A 20 -23.35 7.84 0.22
C PHE A 20 -23.06 8.85 -0.90
N GLU A 21 -24.07 9.36 -1.60
CA GLU A 21 -23.88 10.31 -2.71
C GLU A 21 -23.16 11.58 -2.25
N ARG A 22 -23.55 12.16 -1.11
CA ARG A 22 -22.93 13.40 -0.60
C ARG A 22 -21.43 13.25 -0.35
N HIS A 23 -20.99 12.11 0.18
CA HIS A 23 -19.58 11.88 0.49
C HIS A 23 -18.81 11.32 -0.72
N TYR A 24 -19.46 10.49 -1.53
CA TYR A 24 -18.88 9.97 -2.76
C TYR A 24 -18.60 11.08 -3.78
N GLU A 25 -19.47 12.09 -3.90
CA GLU A 25 -19.25 13.22 -4.81
C GLU A 25 -17.95 13.96 -4.49
N LEU A 26 -17.63 14.17 -3.20
CA LEU A 26 -16.37 14.78 -2.77
C LEU A 26 -15.15 13.93 -3.18
N LEU A 27 -15.25 12.61 -3.02
CA LEU A 27 -14.20 11.68 -3.44
C LEU A 27 -14.05 11.67 -4.98
N TYR A 28 -15.16 11.67 -5.70
CA TYR A 28 -15.21 11.68 -7.15
C TYR A 28 -14.51 12.93 -7.72
N ASP A 29 -14.86 14.11 -7.20
CA ASP A 29 -14.26 15.37 -7.60
C ASP A 29 -12.75 15.38 -7.32
N PHE A 30 -12.34 14.90 -6.14
CA PHE A 30 -10.93 14.79 -5.79
C PHE A 30 -10.14 13.88 -6.76
N ILE A 31 -10.66 12.69 -7.06
CA ILE A 31 -10.03 11.76 -8.01
C ILE A 31 -9.87 12.41 -9.39
N ARG A 32 -10.90 13.15 -9.85
CA ARG A 32 -10.88 13.82 -11.15
C ARG A 32 -9.93 15.01 -11.20
N GLU A 33 -9.97 15.86 -10.18
CA GLU A 33 -9.14 17.05 -10.07
C GLU A 33 -7.66 16.67 -10.09
N HIS A 34 -7.29 15.65 -9.31
CA HIS A 34 -5.91 15.19 -9.21
C HIS A 34 -5.51 14.16 -10.27
N ARG A 35 -6.47 13.70 -11.09
CA ARG A 35 -6.27 12.71 -12.17
C ARG A 35 -5.60 11.43 -11.66
N LEU A 36 -6.10 10.90 -10.56
CA LEU A 36 -5.56 9.66 -10.00
C LEU A 36 -5.86 8.49 -10.95
N ASP A 37 -4.88 7.63 -11.18
CA ASP A 37 -5.02 6.43 -12.01
C ASP A 37 -5.80 5.31 -11.30
N GLY A 38 -5.94 5.42 -9.98
CA GLY A 38 -6.61 4.43 -9.15
C GLY A 38 -6.77 4.86 -7.71
N LEU A 39 -7.43 4.01 -6.94
CA LEU A 39 -7.65 4.17 -5.51
C LEU A 39 -7.47 2.85 -4.77
N ASP A 40 -6.62 2.89 -3.76
CA ASP A 40 -6.52 1.83 -2.75
C ASP A 40 -7.53 2.10 -1.64
N LEU A 41 -8.42 1.13 -1.40
CA LEU A 41 -9.43 1.17 -0.34
C LEU A 41 -8.86 0.46 0.89
N ASP A 42 -8.25 1.22 1.78
CA ASP A 42 -7.63 0.72 3.01
C ASP A 42 -8.65 0.70 4.15
N VAL A 43 -9.51 -0.32 4.16
CA VAL A 43 -10.67 -0.41 5.05
C VAL A 43 -10.26 -0.93 6.44
N GLU A 44 -9.85 -0.01 7.34
CA GLU A 44 -9.50 -0.31 8.74
C GLU A 44 -10.61 0.06 9.75
N GLU A 45 -11.86 -0.05 9.30
CA GLU A 45 -13.07 0.08 10.12
C GLU A 45 -14.16 -0.87 9.59
N LYS A 46 -15.16 -1.20 10.42
CA LYS A 46 -16.24 -2.10 9.98
C LYS A 46 -17.08 -1.46 8.87
N MET A 47 -17.07 -2.07 7.70
CA MET A 47 -17.90 -1.73 6.54
C MET A 47 -18.71 -2.95 6.10
N SER A 48 -19.96 -2.76 5.67
CA SER A 48 -20.77 -3.85 5.11
C SER A 48 -20.24 -4.32 3.75
N LEU A 49 -20.45 -5.60 3.43
CA LEU A 49 -20.11 -6.15 2.11
C LEU A 49 -20.86 -5.41 0.99
N THR A 50 -22.14 -5.08 1.20
CA THR A 50 -22.93 -4.31 0.24
C THR A 50 -22.39 -2.89 0.05
N GLY A 51 -21.87 -2.27 1.11
CA GLY A 51 -21.24 -0.95 1.06
C GLY A 51 -19.98 -0.94 0.20
N VAL A 52 -19.05 -1.86 0.46
CA VAL A 52 -17.80 -1.92 -0.33
C VAL A 52 -18.07 -2.31 -1.79
N ILE A 53 -19.01 -3.23 -2.04
CA ILE A 53 -19.44 -3.58 -3.40
C ILE A 53 -20.02 -2.34 -4.12
N ARG A 54 -20.89 -1.58 -3.45
CA ARG A 54 -21.46 -0.34 -4.00
C ARG A 54 -20.37 0.67 -4.36
N LEU A 55 -19.38 0.85 -3.49
CA LEU A 55 -18.26 1.76 -3.74
C LEU A 55 -17.42 1.31 -4.95
N ILE A 56 -17.07 0.02 -5.04
CA ILE A 56 -16.33 -0.55 -6.17
C ILE A 56 -17.12 -0.39 -7.47
N ASP A 57 -18.40 -0.76 -7.47
CA ASP A 57 -19.28 -0.66 -8.64
C ASP A 57 -19.40 0.79 -9.12
N ARG A 58 -19.52 1.74 -8.18
CA ARG A 58 -19.61 3.16 -8.51
C ARG A 58 -18.29 3.71 -9.06
N LEU A 59 -17.15 3.41 -8.44
CA LEU A 59 -15.83 3.77 -8.99
C LEU A 59 -15.63 3.20 -10.40
N ARG A 60 -16.01 1.94 -10.61
CA ARG A 60 -15.88 1.29 -11.91
C ARG A 60 -16.78 1.90 -12.97
N SER A 61 -18.03 2.22 -12.61
CA SER A 61 -18.98 2.93 -13.48
C SER A 61 -18.42 4.28 -13.93
N ASP A 62 -17.87 5.04 -12.98
CA ASP A 62 -17.56 6.45 -13.19
C ASP A 62 -16.17 6.68 -13.81
N PHE A 63 -15.20 5.81 -13.52
CA PHE A 63 -13.81 5.92 -14.01
C PHE A 63 -13.42 4.84 -15.03
N GLY A 64 -14.29 3.85 -15.27
CA GLY A 64 -14.10 2.79 -16.27
C GLY A 64 -13.07 1.73 -15.89
N ARG A 65 -12.89 0.73 -16.76
CA ARG A 65 -12.09 -0.50 -16.49
C ARG A 65 -10.58 -0.28 -16.28
N ARG A 66 -10.05 0.89 -16.66
CA ARG A 66 -8.62 1.21 -16.49
C ARG A 66 -8.30 1.79 -15.12
N PHE A 67 -9.30 2.28 -14.39
CA PHE A 67 -9.10 2.79 -13.04
C PHE A 67 -8.66 1.66 -12.11
N ILE A 68 -7.51 1.79 -11.49
CA ILE A 68 -6.95 0.75 -10.62
C ILE A 68 -7.72 0.78 -9.30
N ILE A 69 -8.29 -0.36 -8.91
CA ILE A 69 -8.94 -0.51 -7.60
C ILE A 69 -8.20 -1.61 -6.86
N THR A 70 -7.64 -1.26 -5.71
CA THR A 70 -6.97 -2.20 -4.80
C THR A 70 -7.59 -2.08 -3.43
N LEU A 71 -7.33 -3.07 -2.58
CA LEU A 71 -7.65 -3.02 -1.17
C LEU A 71 -6.41 -3.40 -0.35
N ALA A 72 -6.37 -3.01 0.91
CA ALA A 72 -5.26 -3.32 1.81
C ALA A 72 -5.69 -4.21 2.99
N PRO A 73 -6.13 -5.46 2.75
CA PRO A 73 -6.49 -6.38 3.83
C PRO A 73 -5.30 -6.64 4.75
N VAL A 74 -5.54 -6.73 6.05
CA VAL A 74 -4.60 -7.42 6.94
C VAL A 74 -4.43 -8.87 6.49
N ALA A 75 -3.20 -9.42 6.50
CA ALA A 75 -2.93 -10.70 5.84
C ALA A 75 -3.76 -11.87 6.41
N THR A 76 -4.10 -11.84 7.70
CA THR A 76 -5.02 -12.80 8.30
C THR A 76 -6.44 -12.75 7.74
N ALA A 77 -6.92 -11.60 7.25
CA ALA A 77 -8.25 -11.47 6.64
C ALA A 77 -8.36 -12.23 5.31
N LEU A 78 -7.23 -12.54 4.68
CA LEU A 78 -7.15 -13.42 3.52
C LEU A 78 -6.90 -14.89 3.92
N ALA A 79 -6.23 -15.12 5.07
CA ALA A 79 -5.83 -16.45 5.51
C ALA A 79 -6.95 -17.23 6.22
N THR A 80 -7.96 -16.56 6.76
CA THR A 80 -9.07 -17.17 7.50
C THR A 80 -10.36 -16.39 7.29
N ARG A 81 -11.49 -17.02 7.60
CA ARG A 81 -12.82 -16.40 7.61
C ARG A 81 -13.27 -15.95 9.01
N ASP A 82 -12.36 -15.94 9.99
CA ASP A 82 -12.64 -15.44 11.34
C ASP A 82 -12.78 -13.91 11.30
N PRO A 83 -13.95 -13.32 11.62
CA PRO A 83 -14.15 -11.88 11.61
C PRO A 83 -13.25 -11.11 12.57
N ARG A 84 -12.68 -11.77 13.59
CA ARG A 84 -11.74 -11.15 14.55
C ARG A 84 -10.34 -10.98 13.95
N ALA A 85 -10.05 -11.69 12.87
CA ALA A 85 -8.77 -11.65 12.19
C ALA A 85 -8.78 -10.65 11.00
N ASN A 86 -9.66 -9.65 11.07
CA ASN A 86 -9.98 -8.72 9.99
C ASN A 86 -10.43 -7.36 10.55
N LEU A 87 -9.94 -6.26 9.98
CA LEU A 87 -10.31 -4.90 10.36
C LEU A 87 -11.56 -4.40 9.62
N SER A 88 -11.82 -4.92 8.41
CA SER A 88 -12.74 -4.31 7.44
C SER A 88 -14.22 -4.66 7.65
N GLY A 89 -14.52 -5.62 8.52
CA GLY A 89 -15.88 -6.09 8.79
C GLY A 89 -16.43 -7.07 7.75
N PHE A 90 -16.38 -6.74 6.45
CA PHE A 90 -16.76 -7.67 5.37
C PHE A 90 -15.70 -8.75 5.17
N ASP A 91 -16.12 -9.92 4.67
CA ASP A 91 -15.23 -11.04 4.33
C ASP A 91 -14.62 -10.84 2.93
N TYR A 92 -13.30 -10.93 2.83
CA TYR A 92 -12.58 -10.68 1.57
C TYR A 92 -12.79 -11.79 0.54
N ALA A 93 -13.04 -13.04 0.95
CA ALA A 93 -13.33 -14.13 0.01
C ALA A 93 -14.72 -13.95 -0.62
N ASP A 94 -15.71 -13.49 0.15
CA ASP A 94 -17.01 -13.10 -0.42
C ASP A 94 -16.89 -11.91 -1.37
N LEU A 95 -16.05 -10.92 -1.01
CA LEU A 95 -15.79 -9.79 -1.90
C LEU A 95 -15.11 -10.20 -3.21
N ASP A 96 -14.08 -11.06 -3.16
CA ASP A 96 -13.40 -11.54 -4.37
C ASP A 96 -14.33 -12.42 -5.23
N ALA A 97 -15.20 -13.22 -4.61
CA ALA A 97 -16.21 -14.00 -5.33
C ALA A 97 -17.21 -13.10 -6.09
N GLU A 98 -17.61 -11.97 -5.49
CA GLU A 98 -18.58 -11.04 -6.07
C GLU A 98 -17.96 -10.04 -7.07
N ARG A 99 -16.76 -9.52 -6.77
CA ARG A 99 -16.13 -8.39 -7.47
C ARG A 99 -14.64 -8.56 -7.73
N GLY A 100 -14.08 -9.75 -7.57
CA GLY A 100 -12.67 -10.03 -7.81
C GLY A 100 -12.19 -9.65 -9.21
N SER A 101 -13.05 -9.70 -10.23
CA SER A 101 -12.71 -9.26 -11.59
C SER A 101 -12.59 -7.74 -11.75
N GLU A 102 -13.08 -6.97 -10.78
CA GLU A 102 -13.02 -5.51 -10.75
C GLU A 102 -11.91 -5.00 -9.81
N ILE A 103 -11.25 -5.88 -9.07
CA ILE A 103 -10.15 -5.58 -8.15
C ILE A 103 -8.84 -6.03 -8.79
N ALA A 104 -7.87 -5.10 -8.89
CA ALA A 104 -6.60 -5.37 -9.52
C ALA A 104 -5.72 -6.31 -8.67
N TRP A 105 -5.54 -5.98 -7.39
CA TRP A 105 -4.83 -6.80 -6.40
C TRP A 105 -5.16 -6.35 -4.96
N TYR A 106 -4.61 -7.08 -3.99
CA TYR A 106 -4.71 -6.85 -2.56
C TYR A 106 -3.32 -6.56 -1.98
N ASN A 107 -3.14 -5.38 -1.38
CA ASN A 107 -1.95 -4.99 -0.62
C ASN A 107 -2.00 -5.64 0.78
N ALA A 108 -1.74 -6.94 0.84
CA ALA A 108 -1.93 -7.73 2.06
C ALA A 108 -0.90 -7.36 3.14
N GLN A 109 -1.36 -6.91 4.30
CA GLN A 109 -0.49 -6.38 5.35
C GLN A 109 0.08 -7.52 6.23
N PHE A 110 1.37 -7.83 6.10
CA PHE A 110 2.06 -8.85 6.91
C PHE A 110 2.84 -8.23 8.08
N TYR A 111 2.18 -7.36 8.83
CA TYR A 111 2.77 -6.63 9.97
C TYR A 111 1.70 -6.36 11.03
N CYS A 112 2.05 -5.67 12.12
CA CYS A 112 1.16 -5.33 13.24
C CYS A 112 0.43 -6.54 13.86
N GLY A 113 1.05 -7.72 13.82
CA GLY A 113 0.48 -8.96 14.36
C GLY A 113 -0.44 -9.71 13.38
N TRP A 114 -0.68 -9.17 12.18
CA TRP A 114 -1.55 -9.76 11.17
C TRP A 114 -0.84 -10.66 10.16
N GLY A 115 0.48 -10.75 10.25
CA GLY A 115 1.32 -11.61 9.45
C GLY A 115 2.79 -11.42 9.81
N ASP A 116 3.64 -12.25 9.24
CA ASP A 116 5.10 -12.18 9.40
C ASP A 116 5.78 -12.59 8.09
N VAL A 117 6.84 -11.87 7.75
CA VAL A 117 7.64 -12.06 6.52
C VAL A 117 9.12 -12.37 6.83
N ARG A 118 9.43 -12.86 8.03
CA ARG A 118 10.78 -13.40 8.32
C ARG A 118 11.05 -14.73 7.63
N SER A 119 10.02 -15.31 7.01
CA SER A 119 10.07 -16.53 6.23
C SER A 119 9.03 -16.46 5.10
N PRO A 120 9.30 -17.10 3.94
CA PRO A 120 8.33 -17.16 2.84
C PRO A 120 7.08 -17.99 3.18
N ALA A 121 7.11 -18.82 4.23
CA ALA A 121 6.08 -19.81 4.51
C ALA A 121 4.68 -19.22 4.73
N GLY A 122 4.57 -18.06 5.40
CA GLY A 122 3.28 -17.41 5.66
C GLY A 122 2.60 -16.97 4.37
N TYR A 123 3.35 -16.29 3.51
CA TYR A 123 2.89 -15.85 2.19
C TYR A 123 2.59 -17.03 1.26
N LEU A 124 3.50 -18.01 1.18
CA LEU A 124 3.31 -19.19 0.33
C LEU A 124 2.08 -20.00 0.75
N ARG A 125 1.83 -20.19 2.04
CA ARG A 125 0.61 -20.85 2.53
C ARG A 125 -0.65 -20.11 2.10
N LEU A 126 -0.64 -18.78 2.10
CA LEU A 126 -1.78 -17.97 1.69
C LEU A 126 -2.14 -18.17 0.20
N VAL A 127 -1.13 -18.15 -0.67
CA VAL A 127 -1.35 -18.19 -2.13
C VAL A 127 -1.37 -19.61 -2.72
N MET A 128 -0.69 -20.57 -2.09
CA MET A 128 -0.70 -21.98 -2.51
C MET A 128 -1.85 -22.76 -1.84
N GLY A 129 -2.36 -22.28 -0.70
CA GLY A 129 -3.35 -22.97 0.11
C GLY A 129 -2.80 -24.26 0.74
N ASP A 130 -3.72 -25.13 1.15
CA ASP A 130 -3.45 -26.47 1.72
C ASP A 130 -3.57 -27.59 0.67
N GLY A 131 -3.49 -27.25 -0.62
CA GLY A 131 -3.66 -28.17 -1.74
C GLY A 131 -5.02 -28.09 -2.43
N ASN A 132 -5.99 -27.32 -1.88
CA ASN A 132 -7.28 -27.04 -2.53
C ASN A 132 -7.34 -25.69 -3.27
N GLY A 133 -6.19 -25.06 -3.48
CA GLY A 133 -6.05 -23.75 -4.12
C GLY A 133 -6.05 -22.62 -3.09
N GLY A 134 -5.01 -21.79 -3.11
CA GLY A 134 -4.96 -20.53 -2.36
C GLY A 134 -5.39 -19.34 -3.21
N TRP A 135 -5.12 -18.13 -2.70
CA TRP A 135 -5.34 -16.90 -3.45
C TRP A 135 -4.47 -16.85 -4.71
N ASP A 136 -4.98 -16.24 -5.79
CA ASP A 136 -4.17 -16.00 -6.98
C ASP A 136 -2.93 -15.17 -6.60
N ALA A 137 -1.74 -15.79 -6.69
CA ALA A 137 -0.48 -15.16 -6.30
C ALA A 137 -0.20 -13.86 -7.05
N ARG A 138 -0.82 -13.63 -8.23
CA ARG A 138 -0.71 -12.39 -9.01
C ARG A 138 -1.51 -11.24 -8.41
N LYS A 139 -2.54 -11.57 -7.60
CA LYS A 139 -3.44 -10.61 -6.95
C LYS A 139 -3.07 -10.35 -5.49
N VAL A 140 -2.08 -11.04 -4.93
CA VAL A 140 -1.64 -10.80 -3.54
C VAL A 140 -0.29 -10.11 -3.58
N VAL A 141 -0.24 -8.89 -3.06
CA VAL A 141 0.99 -8.12 -2.87
C VAL A 141 1.40 -8.27 -1.41
N MET A 142 2.68 -8.57 -1.16
CA MET A 142 3.25 -8.67 0.18
C MET A 142 3.49 -7.26 0.73
N GLY A 143 2.61 -6.79 1.61
CA GLY A 143 2.77 -5.54 2.35
C GLY A 143 3.68 -5.71 3.56
N VAL A 144 4.72 -4.88 3.65
CA VAL A 144 5.70 -4.87 4.75
C VAL A 144 5.89 -3.46 5.29
N VAL A 145 6.28 -3.31 6.55
CA VAL A 145 6.74 -2.01 7.06
C VAL A 145 8.20 -1.78 6.65
N THR A 146 8.53 -0.57 6.19
CA THR A 146 9.86 -0.20 5.68
C THR A 146 10.80 0.32 6.76
N ASN A 147 10.26 0.62 7.94
CA ASN A 147 11.00 1.12 9.10
C ASN A 147 10.33 0.62 10.39
N GLN A 148 11.11 0.29 11.41
CA GLN A 148 10.61 -0.12 12.73
C GLN A 148 9.68 0.91 13.39
N GLY A 149 9.82 2.20 13.05
CA GLY A 149 8.97 3.28 13.55
C GLY A 149 7.59 3.34 12.91
N ASN A 150 7.35 2.62 11.81
CA ASN A 150 6.09 2.69 11.06
C ASN A 150 5.05 1.65 11.53
N GLY A 151 5.47 0.69 12.36
CA GLY A 151 4.59 -0.35 12.90
C GLY A 151 5.36 -1.55 13.45
N ALA A 152 4.68 -2.36 14.26
CA ALA A 152 5.25 -3.61 14.76
C ALA A 152 5.42 -4.64 13.62
N GLY A 153 6.39 -5.54 13.75
CA GLY A 153 6.64 -6.59 12.75
C GLY A 153 7.64 -6.22 11.66
N PHE A 154 8.43 -5.15 11.84
CA PHE A 154 9.55 -4.83 10.96
C PHE A 154 10.54 -5.99 10.82
N VAL A 155 11.02 -6.16 9.59
CA VAL A 155 11.99 -7.18 9.18
C VAL A 155 13.14 -6.47 8.47
N GLU A 156 14.37 -6.74 8.93
CA GLU A 156 15.58 -6.18 8.34
C GLU A 156 15.73 -6.59 6.87
N MET A 157 16.39 -5.75 6.07
CA MET A 157 16.46 -5.92 4.62
C MET A 157 17.13 -7.24 4.20
N ASP A 158 18.11 -7.74 4.95
CA ASP A 158 18.78 -9.02 4.69
C ASP A 158 17.81 -10.21 4.82
N VAL A 159 17.02 -10.24 5.90
CA VAL A 159 15.99 -11.25 6.13
C VAL A 159 14.86 -11.11 5.11
N LEU A 160 14.42 -9.88 4.81
CA LEU A 160 13.43 -9.64 3.78
C LEU A 160 13.92 -10.15 2.42
N ALA A 161 15.18 -9.90 2.06
CA ALA A 161 15.76 -10.38 0.82
C ALA A 161 15.73 -11.91 0.72
N GLU A 162 16.09 -12.63 1.79
CA GLU A 162 15.98 -14.09 1.85
C GLU A 162 14.54 -14.57 1.66
N THR A 163 13.57 -13.91 2.31
CA THR A 163 12.15 -14.21 2.11
C THR A 163 11.72 -13.99 0.66
N LEU A 164 12.07 -12.86 0.04
CA LEU A 164 11.68 -12.55 -1.34
C LEU A 164 12.32 -13.51 -2.35
N MET A 165 13.57 -13.89 -2.14
CA MET A 165 14.23 -14.94 -2.92
C MET A 165 13.49 -16.27 -2.78
N GLY A 166 13.13 -16.66 -1.55
CA GLY A 166 12.38 -17.88 -1.30
C GLY A 166 10.99 -17.88 -1.95
N VAL A 167 10.23 -16.78 -1.87
CA VAL A 167 8.93 -16.67 -2.57
C VAL A 167 9.12 -16.80 -4.08
N THR A 168 10.13 -16.13 -4.64
CA THR A 168 10.43 -16.15 -6.08
C THR A 168 10.92 -17.53 -6.54
N GLU A 169 11.63 -18.29 -5.70
CA GLU A 169 12.02 -19.67 -5.99
C GLU A 169 10.80 -20.59 -6.14
N TRP A 170 9.81 -20.46 -5.25
CA TRP A 170 8.62 -21.30 -5.25
C TRP A 170 7.58 -20.90 -6.30
N LEU A 171 7.41 -19.60 -6.56
CA LEU A 171 6.36 -19.08 -7.44
C LEU A 171 6.88 -18.64 -8.83
N GLY A 172 8.18 -18.54 -9.01
CA GLY A 172 8.79 -17.91 -10.18
C GLY A 172 8.57 -16.40 -10.24
N SER A 173 8.84 -15.82 -11.41
CA SER A 173 8.52 -14.42 -11.71
C SER A 173 7.02 -14.28 -12.01
N GLY A 174 6.35 -13.28 -11.42
CA GLY A 174 4.97 -12.92 -11.76
C GLY A 174 3.97 -13.01 -10.62
N TRP A 175 4.38 -13.33 -9.39
CA TRP A 175 3.57 -13.06 -8.20
C TRP A 175 3.43 -11.55 -7.98
N GLY A 176 2.47 -11.13 -7.16
CA GLY A 176 2.01 -9.74 -7.09
C GLY A 176 3.07 -8.71 -6.69
N GLY A 177 4.15 -9.12 -6.04
CA GLY A 177 5.26 -8.25 -5.64
C GLY A 177 5.10 -7.70 -4.23
N VAL A 178 5.74 -6.58 -3.94
CA VAL A 178 5.89 -6.04 -2.58
C VAL A 178 5.38 -4.60 -2.51
N MET A 179 4.66 -4.27 -1.43
CA MET A 179 4.31 -2.91 -1.03
C MET A 179 5.05 -2.56 0.26
N GLY A 180 5.59 -1.34 0.36
CA GLY A 180 6.30 -0.86 1.54
C GLY A 180 5.56 0.29 2.24
N TRP A 181 5.21 0.09 3.51
CA TRP A 181 4.66 1.10 4.40
C TRP A 181 5.74 1.73 5.31
N GLU A 182 6.25 2.93 5.06
CA GLU A 182 6.00 3.86 3.96
C GLU A 182 7.31 4.47 3.46
N TYR A 183 7.26 5.40 2.50
CA TYR A 183 8.44 5.84 1.77
C TYR A 183 9.45 6.66 2.60
N PHE A 184 9.02 7.72 3.28
CA PHE A 184 9.90 8.85 3.67
C PHE A 184 11.05 8.51 4.63
N ASN A 185 11.00 7.37 5.31
CA ASN A 185 12.00 6.91 6.28
C ASN A 185 12.43 5.46 6.02
N ALA A 186 12.17 4.93 4.83
CA ALA A 186 12.42 3.54 4.50
C ALA A 186 13.90 3.16 4.72
N GLY A 187 14.12 2.12 5.53
CA GLY A 187 15.46 1.56 5.76
C GLY A 187 15.97 0.81 4.52
N PRO A 188 17.28 0.70 4.31
CA PRO A 188 18.37 1.08 5.21
C PRO A 188 18.77 2.56 5.10
N GLY A 189 18.45 3.24 3.99
CA GLY A 189 18.83 4.64 3.77
C GLY A 189 18.11 5.65 4.68
N GLY A 190 17.05 5.22 5.37
CA GLY A 190 16.32 6.04 6.32
C GLY A 190 15.72 7.28 5.65
N SER A 191 15.64 8.39 6.37
CA SER A 191 15.17 9.65 5.78
C SER A 191 16.16 10.34 4.85
N GLU A 192 17.43 9.94 4.84
CA GLU A 192 18.44 10.55 3.98
C GLU A 192 18.41 9.96 2.57
N SER A 193 18.24 8.63 2.48
CA SER A 193 18.20 7.89 1.21
C SER A 193 17.04 6.87 1.14
N PRO A 194 15.77 7.28 1.34
CA PRO A 194 14.64 6.34 1.40
C PRO A 194 14.42 5.51 0.12
N TRP A 195 14.91 5.99 -1.03
CA TRP A 195 14.84 5.27 -2.30
C TRP A 195 15.66 3.98 -2.34
N GLU A 196 16.66 3.83 -1.46
CA GLU A 196 17.51 2.62 -1.42
C GLU A 196 16.68 1.36 -1.14
N TRP A 197 15.63 1.47 -0.31
CA TRP A 197 14.70 0.36 -0.07
C TRP A 197 14.07 -0.12 -1.38
N ALA A 198 13.56 0.82 -2.19
CA ALA A 198 12.90 0.52 -3.45
C ALA A 198 13.89 0.00 -4.51
N GLU A 199 15.12 0.50 -4.54
CA GLU A 199 16.17 -0.02 -5.43
C GLU A 199 16.50 -1.47 -5.12
N MET A 200 16.66 -1.83 -3.85
CA MET A 200 16.98 -3.20 -3.45
C MET A 200 15.82 -4.16 -3.66
N VAL A 201 14.62 -3.82 -3.20
CA VAL A 201 13.43 -4.65 -3.39
C VAL A 201 13.12 -4.81 -4.88
N GLY A 202 13.20 -3.72 -5.66
CA GLY A 202 13.04 -3.76 -7.11
C GLY A 202 14.07 -4.70 -7.78
N GLY A 203 15.34 -4.63 -7.37
CA GLY A 203 16.40 -5.51 -7.86
C GLY A 203 16.13 -6.99 -7.56
N LEU A 204 15.66 -7.31 -6.35
CA LEU A 204 15.32 -8.67 -5.93
C LEU A 204 14.13 -9.24 -6.71
N LEU A 205 13.16 -8.40 -7.06
CA LEU A 205 12.00 -8.79 -7.87
C LEU A 205 12.32 -8.85 -9.38
N GLY A 206 13.58 -8.63 -9.77
CA GLY A 206 14.01 -8.70 -11.17
C GLY A 206 13.64 -7.45 -11.99
N SER A 207 13.36 -6.33 -11.34
CA SER A 207 13.14 -5.05 -12.03
C SER A 207 14.46 -4.60 -12.67
N THR A 208 14.49 -4.54 -13.99
CA THR A 208 15.62 -3.94 -14.70
C THR A 208 15.37 -2.45 -14.83
N ARG A 209 16.31 -1.61 -14.37
CA ARG A 209 16.30 -0.18 -14.72
C ARG A 209 16.34 -0.11 -16.25
N GLU A 210 15.29 0.41 -16.87
CA GLU A 210 15.38 0.82 -18.27
C GLU A 210 16.52 1.85 -18.37
N LYS A 211 17.54 1.54 -19.18
CA LYS A 211 18.61 2.49 -19.46
C LYS A 211 18.06 3.59 -20.40
N GLY A 212 17.60 4.70 -19.82
CA GLY A 212 17.20 5.95 -20.48
C GLY A 212 15.75 6.30 -20.18
N VAL A 213 15.35 7.50 -19.73
CA VAL A 213 15.88 8.86 -19.94
C VAL A 213 15.61 9.68 -18.68
N GLY A 214 16.60 10.48 -18.22
CA GLY A 214 16.35 11.58 -17.27
C GLY A 214 16.92 11.44 -15.86
N GLY A 215 18.13 10.89 -15.71
CA GLY A 215 18.95 11.21 -14.54
C GLY A 215 19.56 12.59 -14.74
N VAL A 216 19.22 13.56 -13.89
CA VAL A 216 20.01 14.79 -13.76
C VAL A 216 21.33 14.37 -13.14
N ASP A 217 22.30 14.08 -13.99
CA ASP A 217 23.68 13.85 -13.58
C ASP A 217 24.17 15.14 -12.93
N GLY A 218 24.44 15.11 -11.64
CA GLY A 218 24.98 16.21 -10.83
C GLY A 218 26.45 16.54 -11.15
N SER A 219 26.81 16.50 -12.44
CA SER A 219 28.13 16.89 -12.92
C SER A 219 28.15 18.41 -13.08
N THR A 220 28.67 19.09 -12.06
CA THR A 220 28.94 20.52 -12.07
C THR A 220 30.07 20.81 -13.06
N GLU A 221 29.72 21.16 -14.30
CA GLU A 221 30.65 21.87 -15.17
C GLU A 221 30.75 23.33 -14.70
N VAL A 222 31.93 23.67 -14.18
CA VAL A 222 32.31 25.00 -13.77
C VAL A 222 32.41 25.89 -15.01
N VAL A 223 31.34 26.62 -15.31
CA VAL A 223 31.41 27.77 -16.22
C VAL A 223 31.58 29.03 -15.38
N GLN A 224 32.78 29.60 -15.44
CA GLN A 224 33.09 30.92 -14.90
C GLN A 224 32.10 31.95 -15.48
N LYS A 225 31.32 32.59 -14.62
CA LYS A 225 30.61 33.82 -14.96
C LYS A 225 30.97 34.92 -13.97
N GLU A 226 31.39 36.02 -14.54
CA GLU A 226 31.90 37.21 -13.89
C GLU A 226 30.89 37.82 -12.92
N LYS A 227 31.44 38.39 -11.85
CA LYS A 227 30.73 39.16 -10.83
C LYS A 227 29.96 40.31 -11.46
N ASN A 228 28.66 40.37 -11.17
CA ASN A 228 27.98 41.64 -10.94
C ASN A 228 27.08 41.49 -9.71
N THR A 229 27.39 42.32 -8.73
CA THR A 229 26.67 42.54 -7.48
C THR A 229 25.42 43.35 -7.74
N ASP A 230 24.26 42.91 -7.24
CA ASP A 230 23.33 43.70 -6.42
C ASP A 230 21.99 42.96 -6.26
N GLY A 231 21.44 42.99 -5.04
CA GLY A 231 20.04 42.65 -4.77
C GLY A 231 19.82 41.58 -3.70
N MET A 232 19.93 41.98 -2.44
CA MET A 232 19.48 41.22 -1.27
C MET A 232 17.94 41.19 -1.23
N VAL A 233 17.34 40.00 -1.18
CA VAL A 233 15.96 39.80 -0.68
C VAL A 233 15.94 38.47 0.07
N ASP A 234 15.95 38.56 1.40
CA ASP A 234 15.74 37.44 2.31
C ASP A 234 14.29 36.96 2.19
N GLY A 235 14.11 35.66 1.93
CA GLY A 235 12.83 34.98 1.95
C GLY A 235 12.94 33.77 2.86
N ASP A 236 12.40 33.91 4.06
CA ASP A 236 12.41 32.90 5.13
C ASP A 236 11.67 31.65 4.66
N GLY A 237 12.42 30.58 4.38
CA GLY A 237 11.86 29.26 4.10
C GLY A 237 11.44 28.61 5.41
N GLU A 238 10.13 28.59 5.69
CA GLU A 238 9.56 27.78 6.77
C GLU A 238 9.92 26.30 6.54
N ALA A 239 10.57 25.72 7.54
CA ALA A 239 10.82 24.29 7.59
C ALA A 239 9.48 23.57 7.73
N VAL A 240 9.08 22.83 6.70
CA VAL A 240 7.90 21.96 6.74
C VAL A 240 8.15 20.89 7.80
N GLU A 241 7.36 20.92 8.87
CA GLU A 241 7.48 19.99 10.00
C GLU A 241 7.11 18.58 9.54
N LYS A 242 7.93 17.58 9.91
CA LYS A 242 7.64 16.17 9.60
C LYS A 242 6.31 15.77 10.25
N PRO A 243 5.42 15.04 9.54
CA PRO A 243 4.24 14.46 10.17
C PRO A 243 4.64 13.57 11.35
N ALA A 244 3.90 13.66 12.45
CA ALA A 244 4.07 12.76 13.59
C ALA A 244 3.71 11.33 13.18
N GLY A 245 4.46 10.35 13.69
CA GLY A 245 4.15 8.92 13.50
C GLY A 245 2.77 8.58 14.07
N PHE A 246 2.02 7.75 13.36
CA PHE A 246 0.68 7.33 13.72
C PHE A 246 0.72 6.03 14.55
N GLU A 247 -0.04 5.97 15.65
CA GLU A 247 -0.15 4.76 16.48
C GLU A 247 -1.29 3.86 15.98
N TYR A 248 -0.96 2.62 15.61
CA TYR A 248 -1.95 1.59 15.26
C TYR A 248 -2.55 0.97 16.52
N PHE A 249 -3.88 0.84 16.55
CA PHE A 249 -4.57 0.10 17.59
C PHE A 249 -4.33 -1.40 17.41
N THR A 250 -3.53 -1.99 18.29
CA THR A 250 -3.54 -3.44 18.53
C THR A 250 -4.70 -3.72 19.48
N ASP A 251 -5.66 -4.55 19.09
CA ASP A 251 -6.74 -4.97 19.98
C ASP A 251 -6.14 -5.89 21.06
N SER A 252 -5.74 -5.32 22.20
CA SER A 252 -5.35 -6.05 23.39
C SER A 252 -6.57 -6.17 24.31
N SER A 253 -7.52 -7.01 23.91
CA SER A 253 -8.57 -7.49 24.80
C SER A 253 -8.30 -8.95 25.19
N ASP A 254 -7.40 -9.15 26.15
CA ASP A 254 -7.43 -10.32 27.04
C ASP A 254 -7.46 -9.81 28.49
N ALA A 255 -8.66 -9.83 29.07
CA ALA A 255 -8.92 -9.98 30.49
C ALA A 255 -10.23 -10.77 30.66
#